data_AF-A0A952IZA7-F1
#
_entry.id   AF-A0A952IZA7-F1
#
_cell.length_a   1.000
_cell.length_b   1.000
_cell.length_c   1.000
_cell.angle_alpha   90.00
_cell.angle_beta   90.00
_cell.angle_gamma   90.00
#
_symmetry.space_group_name_H-M   'P 1'
#
loop_
_entity.id
_entity.type
_entity.pdbx_description
1 polymer ?
#
loop_
_entity_poly.entity_id
_entity_poly.type
_entity_poly.pdbx_seq_one_letter_code
_entity_poly.pdbx_strand_id
1 'polypeptide(L)' 'MSEGNNAVLDREEQESKDEFFERVAKVANEMIESHGKDFAMGTLVLAARFIADGKPITGMKTSE' A
#
# COMPACT_ATOMS: atom_id res chain seq x y z
N MET A 1 -10.25 35.64 10.71
CA MET A 1 -10.13 34.86 9.46
C MET A 1 -8.95 33.91 9.63
N SER A 2 -9.18 32.69 10.12
CA SER A 2 -8.13 31.67 10.37
C SER A 2 -8.63 30.24 10.07
N GLU A 3 -9.66 30.10 9.24
CA GLU A 3 -10.27 28.80 8.90
C GLU A 3 -9.76 28.25 7.56
N GLY A 4 -9.03 29.06 6.77
CA GLY A 4 -8.57 28.68 5.42
C GLY A 4 -7.34 27.76 5.38
N ASN A 5 -6.59 27.61 6.47
CA ASN A 5 -5.31 26.88 6.46
C ASN A 5 -5.45 25.38 6.70
N ASN A 6 -6.48 24.93 7.44
CA ASN A 6 -6.67 23.50 7.76
C ASN A 6 -7.22 22.71 6.56
N ALA A 7 -8.14 23.29 5.79
CA ALA A 7 -8.74 22.60 4.63
C ALA A 7 -7.76 22.33 3.48
N VAL A 8 -6.66 23.09 3.39
CA VAL A 8 -5.60 22.86 2.40
C VAL A 8 -4.71 21.70 2.83
N LEU A 9 -4.34 21.64 4.12
CA LEU A 9 -3.56 20.54 4.68
C LEU A 9 -4.30 19.20 4.57
N ASP A 10 -5.60 19.19 4.84
CA ASP A 10 -6.44 17.99 4.71
C ASP A 10 -6.49 17.47 3.25
N ARG A 11 -6.45 18.40 2.26
CA ARG A 11 -6.44 18.03 0.84
C ARG A 11 -5.09 17.45 0.42
N GLU A 12 -3.99 18.11 0.79
CA GLU A 12 -2.63 17.63 0.48
C GLU A 12 -2.38 16.25 1.12
N GLU A 13 -2.86 16.03 2.35
CA GLU A 13 -2.80 14.73 3.00
C GLU A 13 -3.60 13.66 2.26
N GLN A 14 -4.81 14.00 1.78
CA GLN A 14 -5.64 13.08 1.02
C GLN A 14 -4.99 12.70 -0.32
N GLU A 15 -4.45 13.70 -1.05
CA GLU A 15 -3.73 13.47 -2.31
C GLU A 15 -2.54 12.53 -2.11
N SER A 16 -1.76 12.74 -1.04
CA SER A 16 -0.63 11.86 -0.72
C SER A 16 -1.08 10.42 -0.43
N LYS A 17 -2.19 10.23 0.29
CA LYS A 17 -2.75 8.89 0.56
C LYS A 17 -3.22 8.21 -0.73
N ASP A 18 -3.90 8.96 -1.60
CA ASP A 18 -4.40 8.46 -2.88
C ASP A 18 -3.25 8.00 -3.78
N GLU A 19 -2.12 8.71 -3.82
CA GLU A 19 -0.92 8.27 -4.54
C GLU A 19 -0.39 6.91 -4.04
N PHE A 20 -0.41 6.66 -2.73
CA PHE A 20 -0.01 5.36 -2.20
C PHE A 20 -0.99 4.26 -2.60
N PHE A 21 -2.29 4.55 -2.59
CA PHE A 21 -3.30 3.59 -3.08
C PHE A 21 -3.08 3.24 -4.55
N GLU A 22 -2.80 4.22 -5.40
CA GLU A 22 -2.51 3.99 -6.81
C GLU A 22 -1.27 3.11 -7.01
N ARG A 23 -0.19 3.39 -6.27
CA ARG A 23 1.04 2.58 -6.34
C ARG A 23 0.81 1.14 -5.89
N VAL A 24 0.06 0.95 -4.80
CA VAL A 24 -0.31 -0.40 -4.32
C VAL A 24 -1.17 -1.13 -5.36
N ALA A 25 -2.14 -0.44 -5.95
CA ALA A 25 -3.00 -1.01 -7.00
C ALA A 25 -2.18 -1.46 -8.22
N LYS A 26 -1.23 -0.62 -8.66
CA LYS A 26 -0.35 -0.95 -9.78
C LYS A 26 0.46 -2.22 -9.51
N VAL A 27 1.13 -2.30 -8.36
CA VAL A 27 1.92 -3.49 -8.00
C VAL A 27 1.04 -4.73 -7.84
N ALA A 28 -0.16 -4.58 -7.26
CA ALA A 28 -1.12 -5.68 -7.16
C ALA A 28 -1.49 -6.23 -8.54
N ASN A 29 -1.78 -5.36 -9.51
CA ASN A 29 -2.10 -5.76 -10.88
C ASN A 29 -0.91 -6.45 -11.56
N GLU A 30 0.32 -5.93 -11.41
CA GLU A 30 1.53 -6.57 -11.95
C GLU A 30 1.72 -8.00 -11.39
N MET A 31 1.45 -8.21 -10.09
CA MET A 31 1.49 -9.55 -9.47
C MET A 31 0.38 -10.46 -10.01
N ILE A 32 -0.83 -9.93 -10.21
CA ILE A 32 -1.97 -10.71 -10.75
C ILE A 32 -1.66 -11.15 -12.17
N GLU A 33 -1.14 -10.26 -13.02
CA GLU A 33 -0.79 -10.56 -14.41
C GLU A 33 0.33 -11.60 -14.51
N SER A 34 1.33 -11.53 -13.62
CA SER A 34 2.52 -12.40 -13.68
C SER A 34 2.31 -13.76 -13.01
N HIS A 35 1.55 -13.81 -11.91
CA HIS A 35 1.49 -14.98 -11.02
C HIS A 35 0.07 -15.38 -10.58
N GLY A 36 -0.95 -14.61 -10.97
CA GLY A 36 -2.34 -14.88 -10.64
C GLY A 36 -2.82 -14.21 -9.34
N LYS A 37 -4.15 -14.18 -9.20
CA LYS A 37 -4.84 -13.45 -8.13
C LYS A 37 -4.51 -13.97 -6.73
N ASP A 38 -4.40 -15.29 -6.57
CA ASP A 38 -4.19 -15.90 -5.24
C ASP A 38 -2.81 -15.54 -4.68
N PHE A 39 -1.77 -15.51 -5.54
CA PHE A 39 -0.44 -15.07 -5.16
C PHE A 39 -0.39 -13.61 -4.74
N ALA A 40 -1.01 -12.72 -5.54
CA ALA A 40 -1.06 -11.29 -5.24
C ALA A 40 -1.77 -11.03 -3.91
N MET A 41 -2.92 -11.67 -3.69
CA MET A 41 -3.68 -11.56 -2.45
C MET A 41 -2.86 -12.05 -1.24
N GLY A 42 -2.23 -13.22 -1.34
CA GLY A 42 -1.42 -13.78 -0.26
C GLY A 42 -0.24 -12.87 0.13
N THR A 43 0.43 -12.29 -0.85
CA THR A 43 1.55 -11.36 -0.62
C THR A 43 1.09 -10.08 0.10
N LEU A 44 -0.02 -9.48 -0.34
CA LEU A 44 -0.57 -8.27 0.29
C LEU A 44 -1.07 -8.53 1.71
N VAL A 45 -1.73 -9.67 1.96
CA VAL A 45 -2.16 -10.07 3.31
C VAL A 45 -0.95 -10.28 4.23
N LEU A 46 0.12 -10.91 3.73
CA LEU A 46 1.36 -11.09 4.50
C LEU A 46 2.01 -9.74 4.84
N ALA A 47 2.02 -8.79 3.90
CA ALA A 47 2.55 -7.45 4.13
C ALA A 47 1.75 -6.72 5.20
N ALA A 48 0.41 -6.77 5.12
CA ALA A 48 -0.47 -6.23 6.15
C ALA A 48 -0.22 -6.87 7.52
N ARG A 49 0.04 -8.19 7.56
CA ARG A 49 0.36 -8.89 8.81
C ARG A 49 1.67 -8.41 9.43
N PHE A 50 2.71 -8.19 8.63
CA PHE A 50 3.99 -7.69 9.14
C PHE A 50 3.86 -6.29 9.72
N ILE A 51 3.07 -5.43 9.08
CA ILE A 51 2.73 -4.10 9.61
C ILE A 51 2.03 -4.23 10.96
N ALA A 52 1.01 -5.08 11.05
CA ALA A 52 0.26 -5.31 12.29
C ALA A 52 1.15 -5.87 13.42
N ASP A 53 2.13 -6.71 13.08
CA ASP A 53 3.10 -7.29 14.00
C ASP A 53 4.28 -6.34 14.33
N GLY A 54 4.34 -5.15 13.75
CA GLY A 54 5.46 -4.21 13.91
C GLY A 54 6.78 -4.71 13.32
N LYS A 55 6.74 -5.66 12.38
CA LYS A 55 7.92 -6.26 11.76
C LYS A 55 8.33 -5.49 10.50
N PRO A 56 9.65 -5.37 10.22
CA PRO A 56 10.10 -4.81 8.95
C PRO A 56 9.60 -5.64 7.76
N ILE A 57 9.10 -4.96 6.74
CA ILE A 57 8.80 -5.57 5.44
C ILE A 57 10.11 -5.65 4.63
N THR A 58 11.09 -6.38 5.13
CA THR A 58 12.35 -6.62 4.44
C THR A 58 12.60 -8.12 4.37
N GLY A 59 12.75 -8.66 3.15
CA GLY A 59 13.12 -10.07 2.95
C GLY A 59 11.97 -11.08 2.81
N MET A 60 10.81 -10.70 2.28
CA MET A 60 9.85 -11.70 1.76
C MET A 60 10.51 -12.46 0.60
N LYS A 61 11.11 -13.61 0.90
CA LYS A 61 11.65 -14.52 -0.10
C LYS A 61 10.59 -15.57 -0.40
N THR A 62 10.26 -15.74 -1.68
CA THR A 62 9.73 -17.01 -2.16
C THR A 62 10.87 -18.01 -2.01
N SER A 63 10.77 -18.92 -1.04
CA SER A 63 11.69 -20.04 -0.92
C SER A 63 11.79 -20.77 -2.26
N GLU A 64 13.01 -20.89 -2.80
CA GLU A 64 13.36 -21.81 -3.90
C GLU A 64 13.16 -23.27 -3.48
#